data_AF-A0A7I9WYY4-F1
#
_entry.id   AF-A0A7I9WYY4-F1
#
_cell.length_a   1.000
_cell.length_b   1.000
_cell.length_c   1.000
_cell.angle_alpha   90.00
_cell.angle_beta   90.00
_cell.angle_gamma   90.00
#
_symmetry.space_group_name_H-M   'P 1'
#
loop_
_entity.id
_entity.type
_entity.pdbx_description
1 polymer ?
#
loop_
_entity_poly.entity_id
_entity_poly.type
_entity_poly.pdbx_seq_one_letter_code
_entity_poly.pdbx_strand_id
1 'polypeptide(L)'
;MALTLDKTFTKPEILTRYLNLVSFGNNAFGIQDAAQTYFGIDAAALNWQQAALLAGLVQSTSTLNPYTNPEGALARRNVVLDTMIENVPEHADALRAAKAEPLGILPQPQELPRGCIAAGDRGFCDYVQEYLARAGITRNSWPRVGI
;
A
#
# COMPACT_ATOMS: atom_id res chain seq x y z
N MET A 1 -18.29 -15.48 11.03
CA MET A 1 -18.32 -14.53 9.90
C MET A 1 -17.18 -14.69 8.88
N ALA A 2 -16.25 -15.66 9.03
CA ALA A 2 -15.20 -15.91 8.03
C ALA A 2 -15.64 -16.86 6.88
N LEU A 3 -16.67 -17.69 7.08
CA LEU A 3 -17.06 -18.75 6.13
C LEU A 3 -17.92 -18.29 4.94
N THR A 4 -18.47 -17.07 4.98
CA THR A 4 -19.38 -16.57 3.95
C THR A 4 -18.69 -15.72 2.88
N LEU A 5 -17.46 -15.24 3.13
CA LEU A 5 -16.73 -14.41 2.17
C LEU A 5 -16.03 -15.24 1.08
N ASP A 6 -15.57 -16.45 1.42
CA ASP A 6 -14.89 -17.38 0.51
C ASP A 6 -15.78 -17.94 -0.61
N LYS A 7 -17.11 -17.76 -0.54
CA LYS A 7 -18.05 -18.27 -1.56
C LYS A 7 -18.31 -17.31 -2.72
N THR A 8 -17.88 -16.05 -2.63
CA THR A 8 -18.25 -15.01 -3.62
C THR A 8 -17.05 -14.41 -4.34
N PHE A 9 -15.85 -14.48 -3.77
CA PHE A 9 -14.64 -13.88 -4.34
C PHE A 9 -13.50 -14.90 -4.40
N THR A 10 -12.69 -14.80 -5.44
CA THR A 10 -11.48 -15.60 -5.58
C THR A 10 -10.40 -15.13 -4.58
N LYS A 11 -9.46 -16.00 -4.20
CA LYS A 11 -8.34 -15.64 -3.30
C LYS A 11 -7.55 -14.40 -3.77
N PRO A 12 -7.25 -14.21 -5.08
CA PRO A 12 -6.60 -13.01 -5.58
C PRO A 12 -7.43 -11.73 -5.39
N GLU A 13 -8.76 -11.81 -5.54
CA GLU A 13 -9.65 -10.65 -5.34
C GLU A 13 -9.71 -10.25 -3.87
N ILE A 14 -9.76 -11.23 -2.96
CA ILE A 14 -9.71 -10.97 -1.51
C ILE A 14 -8.40 -10.28 -1.15
N LEU A 15 -7.26 -10.78 -1.65
CA LEU A 15 -5.96 -10.18 -1.42
C LEU A 15 -5.85 -8.76 -1.99
N THR A 16 -6.33 -8.55 -3.22
CA THR A 16 -6.33 -7.23 -3.86
C THR A 16 -7.14 -6.22 -3.06
N ARG A 17 -8.35 -6.62 -2.62
CA ARG A 17 -9.20 -5.77 -1.77
C ARG A 17 -8.53 -5.46 -0.44
N TYR A 18 -7.92 -6.45 0.20
CA TYR A 18 -7.19 -6.26 1.46
C TYR A 18 -6.03 -5.27 1.29
N LEU A 19 -5.16 -5.50 0.29
CA LEU A 19 -3.99 -4.67 0.04
C LEU A 19 -4.34 -3.23 -0.34
N ASN A 20 -5.53 -2.97 -0.88
CA ASN A 20 -6.01 -1.62 -1.20
C ASN A 20 -6.61 -0.87 -0.01
N LEU A 21 -6.86 -1.54 1.13
CA LEU A 21 -7.52 -0.94 2.29
C LEU A 21 -6.59 -0.75 3.49
N VAL A 22 -5.55 -1.57 3.61
CA VAL A 22 -4.64 -1.52 4.75
C VAL A 22 -3.75 -0.28 4.73
N SER A 23 -3.43 0.21 5.93
CA SER A 23 -2.38 1.22 6.09
C SER A 23 -1.01 0.57 5.96
N PHE A 24 -0.08 1.26 5.31
CA PHE A 24 1.34 0.91 5.25
C PHE A 24 2.20 1.88 6.07
N GLY A 25 1.59 2.74 6.90
CA GLY A 25 2.30 3.82 7.59
C GLY A 25 2.64 4.99 6.67
N ASN A 26 3.20 6.07 7.23
CA ASN A 26 3.54 7.31 6.49
C ASN A 26 2.37 7.86 5.66
N ASN A 27 1.18 7.81 6.26
CA ASN A 27 -0.10 8.12 5.64
C ASN A 27 -0.48 7.22 4.45
N ALA A 28 0.33 6.31 3.93
CA ALA A 28 -0.03 5.49 2.78
C ALA A 28 -1.14 4.47 3.12
N PHE A 29 -2.24 4.50 2.37
CA PHE A 29 -3.36 3.55 2.48
C PHE A 29 -3.59 2.89 1.14
N GLY A 30 -3.45 1.57 1.10
CA GLY A 30 -3.46 0.83 -0.15
C GLY A 30 -2.08 0.64 -0.77
N ILE A 31 -1.92 -0.43 -1.54
CA ILE A 31 -0.63 -0.82 -2.10
C ILE A 31 -0.10 0.17 -3.15
N GLN A 32 -0.98 0.81 -3.92
CA GLN A 32 -0.59 1.84 -4.89
C GLN A 32 -0.05 3.09 -4.20
N ASP A 33 -0.76 3.58 -3.18
CA ASP A 33 -0.28 4.70 -2.37
C ASP A 33 1.06 4.35 -1.72
N ALA A 34 1.21 3.13 -1.17
CA ALA A 34 2.45 2.71 -0.56
C ALA A 34 3.62 2.65 -1.57
N ALA A 35 3.40 2.09 -2.76
CA ALA A 35 4.42 2.04 -3.80
C ALA A 35 4.90 3.45 -4.20
N GLN A 36 3.97 4.39 -4.34
CA GLN A 36 4.30 5.78 -4.63
C GLN A 36 4.98 6.47 -3.45
N THR A 37 4.48 6.32 -2.22
CA THR A 37 5.04 6.93 -1.01
C THR A 37 6.47 6.46 -0.71
N TYR A 38 6.76 5.17 -0.86
CA TYR A 38 8.07 4.62 -0.50
C TYR A 38 9.07 4.60 -1.67
N PHE A 39 8.60 4.50 -2.91
CA PHE A 39 9.46 4.24 -4.06
C PHE A 39 9.22 5.17 -5.26
N GLY A 40 8.14 5.95 -5.27
CA GLY A 40 7.80 6.84 -6.39
C GLY A 40 7.45 6.11 -7.69
N ILE A 41 6.99 4.86 -7.59
CA ILE A 41 6.62 4.02 -8.74
C ILE A 41 5.22 3.42 -8.56
N ASP A 42 4.68 2.91 -9.65
CA ASP A 42 3.42 2.17 -9.62
C ASP A 42 3.58 0.81 -8.95
N ALA A 43 2.54 0.34 -8.25
CA ALA A 43 2.56 -0.95 -7.57
C ALA A 43 2.80 -2.12 -8.54
N ALA A 44 2.40 -1.99 -9.80
CA ALA A 44 2.65 -2.99 -10.85
C ALA A 44 4.14 -3.09 -11.25
N ALA A 45 4.96 -2.07 -10.94
CA ALA A 45 6.38 -2.02 -11.26
C ALA A 45 7.27 -2.43 -10.08
N LEU A 46 6.69 -2.83 -8.95
CA LEU A 46 7.45 -3.27 -7.78
C LEU A 46 8.32 -4.49 -8.10
N ASN A 47 9.59 -4.41 -7.72
CA ASN A 47 10.48 -5.57 -7.73
C ASN A 47 10.33 -6.40 -6.44
N TRP A 48 11.06 -7.52 -6.37
CA TRP A 48 10.96 -8.47 -5.25
C TRP A 48 11.26 -7.85 -3.89
N GLN A 49 12.35 -7.07 -3.77
CA GLN A 49 12.73 -6.44 -2.51
C GLN A 49 11.74 -5.36 -2.05
N GLN A 50 11.18 -4.60 -2.99
CA GLN A 50 10.17 -3.57 -2.70
C GLN A 50 8.84 -4.20 -2.29
N ALA A 51 8.38 -5.22 -3.03
CA ALA A 51 7.18 -5.97 -2.69
C ALA A 51 7.30 -6.65 -1.32
N ALA A 52 8.46 -7.26 -1.02
CA ALA A 52 8.73 -7.88 0.27
C ALA A 52 8.74 -6.86 1.42
N LEU A 53 9.24 -5.65 1.19
CA LEU A 53 9.20 -4.58 2.20
C LEU A 53 7.74 -4.22 2.50
N LEU A 54 6.93 -3.92 1.47
CA LEU A 54 5.53 -3.55 1.66
C LEU A 54 4.73 -4.66 2.34
N ALA A 55 4.91 -5.92 1.93
CA ALA A 55 4.30 -7.07 2.60
C ALA A 55 4.73 -7.19 4.08
N GLY A 56 5.97 -6.84 4.40
CA GLY A 56 6.49 -6.78 5.75
C GLY A 56 5.85 -5.68 6.61
N LEU A 57 5.57 -4.52 6.02
CA LEU A 57 5.00 -3.34 6.70
C LEU A 57 3.53 -3.53 7.09
N VAL A 58 2.73 -4.27 6.28
CA VAL A 58 1.31 -4.53 6.59
C VAL A 58 1.13 -5.17 7.97
N GLN A 59 2.07 -6.02 8.41
CA GLN A 59 1.99 -6.71 9.70
C GLN A 59 2.44 -5.84 10.89
N SER A 60 3.11 -4.70 10.67
CA SER A 60 3.65 -3.85 11.75
C SER A 60 3.87 -2.41 11.28
N THR A 61 2.75 -1.71 11.09
CA THR A 61 2.68 -0.43 10.37
C THR A 61 3.38 0.74 11.06
N SER A 62 3.56 0.72 12.39
CA SER A 62 4.16 1.83 13.14
C SER A 62 5.57 1.56 13.67
N THR A 63 5.90 0.32 14.03
CA THR A 63 7.20 -0.04 14.64
C THR A 63 8.30 -0.29 13.61
N LEU A 64 7.93 -0.60 12.37
CA LEU A 64 8.86 -0.93 11.29
C LEU A 64 8.92 0.16 10.21
N ASN A 65 8.62 1.41 10.58
CA ASN A 65 8.74 2.52 9.64
C ASN A 65 10.19 2.62 9.15
N PRO A 66 10.46 2.46 7.84
CA PRO A 66 11.83 2.40 7.32
C PRO A 66 12.59 3.73 7.46
N TYR A 67 11.91 4.85 7.70
CA TYR A 67 12.52 6.15 7.93
C TYR A 67 12.99 6.38 9.38
N THR A 68 12.36 5.71 10.35
CA THR A 68 12.71 5.83 11.78
C THR A 68 13.39 4.58 12.34
N ASN A 69 13.18 3.43 11.70
CA ASN A 69 13.74 2.12 12.06
C ASN A 69 14.16 1.33 10.81
N PRO A 70 15.20 1.78 10.09
CA PRO A 70 15.64 1.16 8.84
C PRO A 70 16.13 -0.29 9.06
N GLU A 71 16.81 -0.57 10.17
CA GLU A 71 17.32 -1.92 10.49
C GLU A 71 16.18 -2.90 10.73
N GLY A 72 15.16 -2.51 11.50
CA GLY A 72 13.97 -3.33 11.74
C GLY A 72 13.18 -3.59 10.45
N ALA A 73 13.02 -2.56 9.61
CA ALA A 73 12.37 -2.70 8.31
C ALA A 73 13.14 -3.65 7.38
N LEU A 74 14.47 -3.56 7.35
CA LEU A 74 15.34 -4.44 6.58
C LEU A 74 15.26 -5.89 7.05
N ALA A 75 15.35 -6.11 8.37
CA ALA A 75 15.21 -7.43 8.96
C ALA A 75 13.85 -8.05 8.62
N ARG A 76 12.77 -7.25 8.71
CA ARG A 76 11.43 -7.72 8.39
C ARG A 76 11.27 -8.08 6.91
N ARG A 77 11.74 -7.24 5.99
CA ARG A 77 11.76 -7.54 4.55
C ARG A 77 12.49 -8.86 4.29
N ASN A 78 13.63 -9.07 4.95
CA ASN A 78 14.42 -10.28 4.79
C ASN A 78 13.68 -11.54 5.26
N VAL A 79 12.89 -11.46 6.33
CA VAL A 79 12.00 -12.56 6.76
C VAL A 79 10.97 -12.89 5.67
N VAL A 80 10.40 -11.88 5.02
CA VAL A 80 9.45 -12.09 3.92
C VAL A 80 10.15 -12.77 2.73
N LEU A 81 11.34 -12.30 2.34
CA LEU A 81 12.12 -12.90 1.26
C LEU A 81 12.52 -14.36 1.56
N ASP A 82 12.91 -14.66 2.79
CA ASP A 82 13.21 -16.03 3.22
C ASP A 82 11.97 -16.94 3.12
N THR A 83 10.82 -16.44 3.56
CA THR A 83 9.54 -17.14 3.41
C THR A 83 9.22 -17.39 1.92
N MET A 84 9.49 -16.41 1.04
CA MET A 84 9.26 -16.57 -0.39
C MET A 84 10.20 -17.60 -1.02
N ILE A 85 11.47 -17.67 -0.59
CA ILE A 85 12.44 -18.67 -1.07
C ILE A 85 11.96 -20.09 -0.75
N GLU A 86 11.40 -20.30 0.44
CA GLU A 86 10.89 -21.60 0.87
C GLU A 86 9.62 -22.03 0.10
N ASN A 87 8.78 -21.07 -0.29
CA ASN A 87 7.49 -21.35 -0.92
C ASN A 87 7.52 -21.28 -2.46
N VAL A 88 8.52 -20.62 -3.05
CA VAL A 88 8.64 -20.37 -4.50
C VAL A 88 10.08 -20.66 -4.96
N PRO A 89 10.56 -21.91 -4.84
CA PRO A 89 11.97 -22.27 -5.03
C PRO A 89 12.49 -21.98 -6.45
N GLU A 90 11.62 -21.93 -7.46
CA GLU A 90 11.97 -21.56 -8.84
C GLU A 90 12.51 -20.13 -8.98
N HIS A 91 12.27 -19.27 -8.00
CA HIS A 91 12.75 -17.88 -7.95
C HIS A 91 13.80 -17.66 -6.86
N ALA A 92 14.28 -18.71 -6.20
CA ALA A 92 15.16 -18.61 -5.04
C ALA A 92 16.43 -17.77 -5.30
N ASP A 93 17.06 -17.90 -6.47
CA ASP A 93 18.27 -17.15 -6.80
C ASP A 93 18.00 -15.64 -6.95
N ALA A 94 16.90 -15.28 -7.62
CA ALA A 94 16.46 -13.89 -7.75
C ALA A 94 16.10 -13.28 -6.39
N LEU A 95 15.45 -14.06 -5.51
CA LEU A 95 15.08 -13.63 -4.16
C LEU A 95 16.31 -13.46 -3.24
N ARG A 96 17.31 -14.35 -3.35
CA ARG A 96 18.59 -14.19 -2.64
C ARG A 96 19.34 -12.94 -3.09
N ALA A 97 19.37 -12.67 -4.40
CA ALA A 97 19.95 -11.44 -4.93
C ALA A 97 19.20 -10.20 -4.39
N ALA A 98 17.87 -10.21 -4.42
CA ALA A 98 17.04 -9.12 -3.88
C ALA A 98 17.27 -8.88 -2.38
N LYS A 99 17.59 -9.93 -1.61
CA LYS A 99 17.90 -9.82 -0.17
C LYS A 99 19.18 -9.03 0.12
N ALA A 100 20.16 -9.08 -0.79
CA ALA A 100 21.43 -8.36 -0.67
C ALA A 100 21.31 -6.86 -1.00
N GLU A 101 20.26 -6.46 -1.71
CA GLU A 101 20.00 -5.08 -2.07
C GLU A 101 19.56 -4.24 -0.84
N PRO A 102 19.84 -2.93 -0.83
CA PRO A 102 19.29 -2.02 0.17
C PRO A 102 17.76 -1.92 0.05
N LEU A 103 17.11 -1.25 1.01
CA LEU A 103 15.65 -1.09 1.02
C LEU A 103 15.10 -0.40 -0.24
N GLY A 104 15.92 0.41 -0.91
CA GLY A 104 15.54 1.09 -2.15
C GLY A 104 14.43 2.13 -1.99
N ILE A 105 14.18 2.60 -0.76
CA ILE A 105 13.21 3.66 -0.47
C ILE A 105 13.72 5.03 -0.91
N LEU A 106 12.78 5.95 -1.16
CA LEU A 106 13.07 7.37 -1.31
C LEU A 106 13.74 7.94 -0.04
N PRO A 107 14.50 9.05 -0.14
CA PRO A 107 15.11 9.68 1.04
C PRO A 107 14.09 10.16 2.08
N GLN A 108 12.87 10.51 1.64
CA GLN A 108 11.74 10.89 2.46
C GLN A 108 10.45 10.35 1.85
N PRO A 109 9.41 10.07 2.66
CA PRO A 109 8.14 9.58 2.14
C PRO A 109 7.53 10.62 1.21
N GLN A 110 7.11 10.19 0.02
CA GLN A 110 6.41 11.06 -0.91
C GLN A 110 5.00 11.35 -0.37
N GLU A 111 4.73 12.63 -0.15
CA GLU A 111 3.39 13.12 0.19
C GLU A 111 2.53 13.09 -1.06
N LEU A 112 1.53 12.19 -1.05
CA LEU A 112 0.59 12.10 -2.15
C LEU A 112 -0.48 13.19 -2.00
N PRO A 113 -0.83 13.91 -3.08
CA PRO A 113 -1.89 14.91 -3.03
C PRO A 113 -3.21 14.27 -2.63
N ARG A 114 -3.75 14.66 -1.46
CA ARG A 114 -5.00 14.12 -0.93
C ARG A 114 -6.15 15.09 -1.11
N GLY A 115 -7.24 14.56 -1.67
CA GLY A 115 -8.51 15.26 -1.80
C GLY A 115 -8.57 16.26 -2.94
N CYS A 116 -9.77 16.82 -3.13
CA CYS A 116 -10.12 17.70 -4.25
C CYS A 116 -9.24 18.96 -4.36
N ILE A 117 -8.65 19.41 -3.24
CA ILE A 117 -7.82 20.62 -3.19
C ILE A 117 -6.46 20.36 -3.85
N ALA A 118 -5.93 19.15 -3.72
CA ALA A 118 -4.60 18.80 -4.20
C ALA A 118 -4.59 18.24 -5.65
N ALA A 119 -5.75 17.82 -6.17
CA ALA A 119 -5.89 17.22 -7.50
C ALA A 119 -5.76 18.22 -8.67
N GLY A 120 -5.69 19.54 -8.43
CA GLY A 120 -5.51 20.57 -9.45
C GLY A 120 -6.72 20.79 -10.38
N ASP A 121 -7.58 19.78 -10.54
CA ASP A 121 -8.83 19.84 -11.31
C ASP A 121 -10.01 20.18 -10.39
N ARG A 122 -10.19 21.48 -10.17
CA ARG A 122 -11.38 22.01 -9.49
C ARG A 122 -12.66 21.63 -10.24
N GLY A 123 -12.63 21.50 -11.57
CA GLY A 123 -13.81 21.30 -12.40
C GLY A 123 -14.49 19.96 -12.18
N PHE A 124 -13.75 18.85 -12.26
CA PHE A 124 -14.33 17.53 -12.01
C PHE A 124 -14.73 17.35 -10.55
N CYS A 125 -13.91 17.84 -9.61
CA CYS A 125 -14.23 17.74 -8.20
C CYS A 125 -15.52 18.52 -7.87
N ASP A 126 -15.60 19.79 -8.25
CA ASP A 126 -16.77 20.63 -8.03
C ASP A 126 -18.01 20.03 -8.69
N TYR A 127 -17.88 19.51 -9.91
CA TYR A 127 -18.95 18.78 -10.59
C TYR A 127 -19.45 17.57 -9.78
N VAL A 128 -18.55 16.72 -9.28
CA VAL A 128 -18.93 15.55 -8.48
C VAL A 128 -19.57 15.98 -7.16
N GLN A 129 -19.05 17.04 -6.52
CA GLN A 129 -19.64 17.55 -5.29
C GLN A 129 -21.05 18.12 -5.51
N GLU A 130 -21.25 18.88 -6.59
CA GLU A 130 -22.55 19.39 -6.98
C GLU A 130 -23.52 18.27 -7.36
N TYR A 131 -23.06 17.27 -8.13
CA TYR A 131 -23.86 16.11 -8.51
C TYR A 131 -24.36 15.36 -7.27
N LEU A 132 -23.46 15.07 -6.32
CA LEU A 132 -23.81 14.40 -5.07
C LEU A 132 -24.77 15.24 -4.21
N ALA A 133 -24.56 16.56 -4.15
CA ALA A 133 -25.46 17.47 -3.44
C ALA A 133 -26.88 17.49 -4.06
N ARG A 134 -26.99 17.50 -5.40
CA ARG A 134 -28.27 17.40 -6.12
C ARG A 134 -28.94 16.03 -5.93
N ALA A 135 -28.15 14.97 -5.76
CA ALA A 135 -28.64 13.63 -5.42
C ALA A 135 -29.03 13.48 -3.93
N GLY A 136 -28.97 14.55 -3.13
CA GLY A 136 -29.36 14.57 -1.72
C GLY A 136 -28.26 14.14 -0.73
N ILE A 137 -27.05 13.86 -1.22
CA ILE A 137 -25.89 13.49 -0.39
C ILE A 137 -25.08 14.76 -0.08
N THR A 138 -25.45 15.44 1.00
CA THR A 138 -24.78 16.67 1.43
C THR A 138 -23.37 16.39 1.96
N ARG A 139 -22.43 17.34 1.84
CA ARG A 139 -21.03 17.18 2.26
C ARG A 139 -20.87 16.74 3.74
N ASN A 140 -21.86 17.03 4.59
CA ASN A 140 -21.90 16.62 6.01
C ASN A 140 -22.33 15.16 6.23
N SER A 141 -22.94 14.53 5.23
CA SER A 141 -23.35 13.12 5.26
C SER A 141 -22.26 12.16 4.78
N TRP A 142 -21.13 12.68 4.29
CA TRP A 142 -20.03 11.85 3.81
C TRP A 142 -19.29 11.23 4.99
N PRO A 143 -19.10 9.90 5.01
CA PRO A 143 -18.27 9.27 6.03
C PRO A 143 -16.87 9.86 5.90
N ARG A 144 -16.46 10.67 6.88
CA ARG A 144 -15.08 11.12 6.99
C ARG A 144 -14.26 9.88 7.28
N VAL A 145 -13.54 9.38 6.27
CA VAL A 145 -12.46 8.43 6.53
C VAL A 145 -11.50 9.18 7.43
N GLY A 146 -11.46 8.76 8.70
CA GLY A 146 -10.76 9.45 9.78
C GLY A 146 -9.30 9.69 9.41
N ILE A 147 -8.86 10.90 9.72
CA ILE A 147 -7.46 11.31 9.74
C ILE A 147 -6.89 10.86 11.09
#